data_AF-A0A1V4IK37-F1
#
_entry.id   AF-A0A1V4IK37-F1
#
_cell.length_a   1.000
_cell.length_b   1.000
_cell.length_c   1.000
_cell.angle_alpha   90.00
_cell.angle_beta   90.00
_cell.angle_gamma   90.00
#
_symmetry.space_group_name_H-M   'P 1'
#
loop_
_entity.id
_entity.type
_entity.pdbx_description
1 polymer ?
#
loop_
_entity_poly.entity_id
_entity_poly.type
_entity_poly.pdbx_seq_one_letter_code
_entity_poly.pdbx_strand_id
1 'polypeptide(L)'
;MSFCEKLQILRKDKGLSQENLAENIGVSRQAVAKWEAGQSYPDVDKLILLSDLFKVSIDRLVKNADDSCCFYDDSETINLINDDIVLFLIKAKRSTYAAKGAESSASRPNSHDYEYSEGNLKYIDTYIGGECFAGEEAVWIDDIPCWTMNYIGRVLSEEFSGDFLKEALLLVPKEHPYRGPMLYKNGEYTYHCIVTGEFSWYNGYEEIFYNDKKVYECRFHGGEVG
;
A
#
# COMPACT_ATOMS: atom_id res chain seq x y z
N MET A 1 10.15 -4.03 24.60
CA MET A 1 9.58 -2.97 25.50
C MET A 1 8.07 -3.10 25.53
N SER A 2 7.52 -3.19 26.75
CA SER A 2 6.10 -3.42 27.05
C SER A 2 5.27 -2.14 27.13
N PHE A 3 3.95 -2.25 27.03
CA PHE A 3 3.01 -1.13 27.10
C PHE A 3 3.22 -0.24 28.35
N CYS A 4 3.42 -0.83 29.53
CA CYS A 4 3.57 -0.08 30.77
C CYS A 4 4.85 0.78 30.79
N GLU A 5 5.95 0.26 30.23
CA GLU A 5 7.22 0.99 30.08
C GLU A 5 7.08 2.13 29.07
N LYS A 6 6.42 1.88 27.94
CA LYS A 6 6.15 2.89 26.90
C LYS A 6 5.32 4.04 27.45
N LEU A 7 4.26 3.73 28.19
CA LEU A 7 3.39 4.75 28.79
C LEU A 7 4.15 5.62 29.79
N GLN A 8 5.01 5.01 30.63
CA GLN A 8 5.86 5.76 31.56
C GLN A 8 6.82 6.71 30.84
N ILE A 9 7.43 6.26 29.74
CA ILE A 9 8.37 7.05 28.94
C ILE A 9 7.64 8.24 28.32
N LEU A 10 6.54 8.00 27.60
CA LEU A 10 5.75 9.04 26.94
C LEU A 10 5.21 10.08 27.93
N ARG A 11 4.76 9.65 29.10
CA ARG A 11 4.31 10.56 30.15
C ARG A 11 5.46 11.45 30.65
N LYS A 12 6.63 10.87 30.92
CA LYS A 12 7.81 11.62 31.40
C LYS A 12 8.35 12.57 30.34
N ASP A 13 8.35 12.17 29.08
CA ASP A 13 8.77 13.00 27.94
C ASP A 13 7.91 14.25 27.80
N LYS A 14 6.59 14.12 27.99
CA LYS A 14 5.67 15.27 28.08
C LYS A 14 5.70 16.03 29.41
N GLY A 15 6.58 15.65 30.34
CA GLY A 15 6.69 16.29 31.66
C GLY A 15 5.45 16.14 32.55
N LEU A 16 4.60 15.14 32.29
CA LEU A 16 3.34 14.97 32.99
C LEU A 16 3.51 14.16 34.29
N SER A 17 2.82 14.57 35.36
CA SER A 17 2.63 13.73 36.53
C SER A 17 1.60 12.62 36.22
N GLN A 18 1.59 11.54 37.02
CA GLN A 18 0.53 10.51 36.89
C GLN A 18 -0.87 11.10 37.14
N GLU A 19 -0.98 12.11 37.99
CA GLU A 19 -2.24 12.82 38.25
C GLU A 19 -2.67 13.59 36.99
N ASN A 20 -1.78 14.37 36.40
CA ASN A 20 -2.09 15.16 35.21
C ASN A 20 -2.46 14.26 34.03
N LEU A 21 -1.77 13.12 33.85
CA LEU A 21 -2.15 12.16 32.81
C LEU A 21 -3.55 11.59 33.07
N ALA A 22 -3.88 11.27 34.31
CA ALA A 22 -5.18 10.74 34.68
C ALA A 22 -6.30 11.75 34.41
N GLU A 23 -6.07 13.03 34.73
CA GLU A 23 -7.00 14.13 34.42
C GLU A 23 -7.23 14.28 32.91
N ASN A 24 -6.16 14.27 32.10
CA ASN A 24 -6.27 14.39 30.64
C ASN A 24 -7.05 13.24 29.99
N ILE A 25 -6.94 12.03 30.54
CA ILE A 25 -7.59 10.82 30.02
C ILE A 25 -8.98 10.58 30.66
N GLY A 26 -9.33 11.34 31.71
CA GLY A 26 -10.58 11.18 32.45
C GLY A 26 -10.64 9.84 33.20
N VAL A 27 -9.58 9.52 33.94
CA VAL A 27 -9.47 8.34 34.82
C VAL A 27 -8.88 8.73 36.18
N SER A 28 -8.86 7.81 37.13
CA SER A 28 -8.21 8.07 38.43
C SER A 28 -6.69 7.93 38.33
N ARG A 29 -5.93 8.68 39.14
CA ARG A 29 -4.47 8.50 39.25
C ARG A 29 -4.07 7.05 39.54
N GLN A 30 -4.89 6.34 40.33
CA GLN A 30 -4.67 4.93 40.65
C GLN A 30 -4.76 4.03 39.40
N ALA A 31 -5.63 4.34 38.44
CA ALA A 31 -5.72 3.61 37.18
C ALA A 31 -4.42 3.76 36.37
N VAL A 32 -3.94 5.00 36.20
CA VAL A 32 -2.66 5.27 35.53
C VAL A 32 -1.50 4.58 36.23
N ALA A 33 -1.45 4.60 37.57
CA ALA A 33 -0.41 3.92 38.33
C ALA A 33 -0.43 2.39 38.10
N LYS A 34 -1.61 1.78 38.02
CA LYS A 34 -1.75 0.34 37.72
C LYS A 34 -1.36 0.02 36.27
N TRP A 35 -1.67 0.89 35.31
CA TRP A 35 -1.23 0.74 33.92
C TRP A 35 0.29 0.80 33.81
N GLU A 36 0.92 1.79 34.45
CA GLU A 36 2.37 1.95 34.47
C GLU A 36 3.08 0.84 35.25
N ALA A 37 2.40 0.19 36.22
CA ALA A 37 2.91 -0.98 36.92
C ALA A 37 2.63 -2.32 36.21
N GLY A 38 1.96 -2.30 35.05
CA GLY A 38 1.59 -3.52 34.30
C GLY A 38 0.53 -4.39 34.99
N GLN A 39 -0.20 -3.85 35.97
CA GLN A 39 -1.20 -4.58 36.76
C GLN A 39 -2.58 -4.60 36.11
N SER A 40 -2.82 -3.70 35.14
CA SER A 40 -4.06 -3.63 34.38
C SER A 40 -3.82 -2.89 33.06
N TYR A 41 -4.76 -2.98 32.13
CA TYR A 41 -4.71 -2.27 30.85
C TYR A 41 -5.85 -1.24 30.76
N PRO A 42 -5.64 -0.13 30.02
CA PRO A 42 -6.74 0.74 29.59
C PRO A 42 -7.69 -0.01 28.65
N ASP A 43 -8.96 0.40 28.64
CA ASP A 43 -9.91 -0.03 27.61
C ASP A 43 -9.61 0.65 26.25
N VAL A 44 -10.34 0.25 25.22
CA VAL A 44 -10.13 0.73 23.85
C VAL A 44 -10.35 2.23 23.74
N ASP A 45 -11.36 2.78 24.43
CA ASP A 45 -11.66 4.22 24.38
C ASP A 45 -10.52 5.02 25.02
N LYS A 46 -9.97 4.55 26.15
CA LYS A 46 -8.82 5.18 26.79
C LYS A 46 -7.54 5.01 25.97
N LEU A 47 -7.38 3.92 25.23
CA LEU A 47 -6.26 3.74 24.30
C LEU A 47 -6.29 4.76 23.15
N ILE A 48 -7.47 5.04 22.60
CA ILE A 48 -7.65 6.09 21.57
C ILE A 48 -7.26 7.46 22.15
N LEU A 49 -7.74 7.79 23.35
CA LEU A 49 -7.38 9.05 24.01
C LEU A 49 -5.88 9.17 24.30
N LEU A 50 -5.22 8.08 24.70
CA LEU A 50 -3.78 8.05 24.91
C LEU A 50 -3.02 8.24 23.58
N SER A 51 -3.48 7.60 22.51
CA SER A 51 -2.97 7.77 21.15
C SER A 51 -3.04 9.24 20.71
N ASP A 52 -4.19 9.88 20.91
CA ASP A 52 -4.40 11.28 20.54
C ASP A 52 -3.59 12.26 21.40
N LEU A 53 -3.48 11.97 22.71
CA LEU A 53 -2.72 12.78 23.66
C LEU A 53 -1.23 12.73 23.35
N PHE A 54 -0.68 11.56 23.06
CA PHE A 54 0.75 11.36 22.82
C PHE A 54 1.15 11.45 21.35
N LYS A 55 0.18 11.55 20.43
CA LYS A 55 0.41 11.59 18.97
C LYS A 55 1.18 10.36 18.47
N VAL A 56 0.80 9.19 18.98
CA VAL A 56 1.37 7.88 18.60
C VAL A 56 0.24 6.92 18.28
N SER A 57 0.42 6.02 17.30
CA SER A 57 -0.61 5.03 16.98
C SER A 57 -0.84 4.06 18.14
N ILE A 58 -2.06 3.51 18.22
CA ILE A 58 -2.42 2.49 19.21
C ILE A 58 -1.51 1.26 19.07
N ASP A 59 -1.19 0.85 17.83
CA ASP A 59 -0.21 -0.21 17.56
C ASP A 59 1.14 0.06 18.22
N ARG A 60 1.66 1.29 18.14
CA ARG A 60 2.94 1.66 18.76
C ARG A 60 2.86 1.61 20.29
N LEU A 61 1.71 1.91 20.87
CA LEU A 61 1.49 1.81 22.32
C LEU A 61 1.44 0.34 22.78
N VAL A 62 0.73 -0.53 22.05
CA VAL A 62 0.34 -1.86 22.53
C VAL A 62 1.29 -2.98 22.08
N LYS A 63 1.82 -2.95 20.85
CA LYS A 63 2.69 -4.04 20.34
C LYS A 63 4.04 -4.04 21.04
N ASN A 64 4.59 -5.21 21.36
CA ASN A 64 5.95 -5.28 21.92
C ASN A 64 6.98 -5.07 20.81
N ALA A 65 8.07 -4.37 21.12
CA ALA A 65 9.21 -4.24 20.18
C ALA A 65 9.85 -5.60 19.81
N ASP A 66 9.51 -6.66 20.55
CA ASP A 66 10.00 -8.03 20.35
C ASP A 66 9.01 -8.91 19.54
N ASP A 67 7.82 -8.39 19.20
CA ASP A 67 7.00 -8.97 18.13
C ASP A 67 7.62 -8.53 16.81
N SER A 68 8.44 -9.40 16.23
CA SER A 68 9.16 -9.14 14.99
C SER A 68 8.19 -8.85 13.83
N CYS A 69 7.96 -7.57 13.59
CA CYS A 69 7.77 -6.95 12.28
C CYS A 69 8.56 -5.62 12.31
N CYS A 70 9.65 -5.59 11.57
CA CYS A 70 10.70 -4.56 11.42
C CYS A 70 10.10 -3.20 10.93
N PHE A 71 10.65 -1.98 11.05
CA PHE A 71 12.02 -1.41 11.10
C PHE A 71 12.05 -0.05 11.87
N TYR A 72 13.25 0.51 12.12
CA TYR A 72 13.46 1.82 12.78
C TYR A 72 13.13 3.04 11.89
N ASP A 73 12.59 4.04 12.59
CA ASP A 73 12.14 5.41 12.28
C ASP A 73 13.05 6.26 11.37
N ASP A 74 12.51 6.68 10.23
CA ASP A 74 12.75 8.00 9.58
C ASP A 74 11.46 8.37 8.81
N SER A 75 10.35 8.44 9.55
CA SER A 75 8.99 8.37 8.99
C SER A 75 8.61 9.51 8.04
N GLU A 76 9.14 10.72 8.18
CA GLU A 76 8.81 11.81 7.23
C GLU A 76 9.51 11.63 5.87
N THR A 77 10.80 11.31 5.85
CA THR A 77 11.57 11.14 4.60
C THR A 77 11.14 9.89 3.84
N ILE A 78 10.88 8.78 4.54
CA ILE A 78 10.39 7.53 3.91
C ILE A 78 8.97 7.71 3.37
N ASN A 79 8.10 8.41 4.10
CA ASN A 79 6.75 8.71 3.60
C ASN A 79 6.79 9.65 2.37
N LEU A 80 7.71 10.62 2.34
CA LEU A 80 7.92 11.50 1.19
C LEU A 80 8.47 10.74 -0.03
N ILE A 81 9.46 9.87 0.16
CA ILE A 81 10.02 9.03 -0.91
C ILE A 81 8.95 8.08 -1.46
N ASN A 82 8.17 7.45 -0.58
CA ASN A 82 7.06 6.59 -1.01
C ASN A 82 6.00 7.40 -1.75
N ASP A 83 5.66 8.61 -1.30
CA ASP A 83 4.73 9.49 -2.02
C ASP A 83 5.24 9.90 -3.42
N ASP A 84 6.53 10.19 -3.56
CA ASP A 84 7.14 10.52 -4.86
C ASP A 84 7.14 9.31 -5.80
N ILE A 85 7.49 8.12 -5.31
CA ILE A 85 7.41 6.87 -6.09
C ILE A 85 5.96 6.58 -6.49
N VAL A 86 5.00 6.74 -5.58
CA VAL A 86 3.57 6.54 -5.83
C VAL A 86 3.08 7.50 -6.93
N LEU A 87 3.42 8.78 -6.84
CA LEU A 87 3.06 9.77 -7.86
C LEU A 87 3.71 9.47 -9.20
N PHE A 88 4.98 9.07 -9.20
CA PHE A 88 5.70 8.63 -10.40
C PHE A 88 5.05 7.40 -11.04
N LEU A 89 4.71 6.37 -10.26
CA LEU A 89 4.02 5.17 -10.73
C LEU A 89 2.69 5.51 -11.40
N ILE A 90 1.89 6.39 -10.80
CA ILE A 90 0.61 6.83 -11.39
C ILE A 90 0.83 7.52 -12.74
N LYS A 91 1.83 8.41 -12.84
CA LYS A 91 2.17 9.09 -14.11
C LYS A 91 2.65 8.09 -15.16
N ALA A 92 3.53 7.16 -14.78
CA ALA A 92 4.07 6.13 -15.66
C ALA A 92 2.95 5.27 -16.23
N LYS A 93 2.07 4.72 -15.38
CA LYS A 93 0.90 3.91 -15.79
C LYS A 93 -0.05 4.66 -16.71
N ARG A 94 -0.24 5.96 -16.47
CA ARG A 94 -1.05 6.85 -17.31
C ARG A 94 -0.35 7.32 -18.60
N SER A 95 0.87 6.86 -18.85
CA SER A 95 1.65 7.20 -20.05
C SER A 95 2.05 5.96 -20.87
N THR A 96 1.92 4.76 -20.32
CA THR A 96 2.32 3.48 -20.94
C THR A 96 1.10 2.69 -21.43
N TYR A 97 1.00 1.40 -21.11
CA TYR A 97 0.01 0.46 -21.64
C TYR A 97 -1.43 0.99 -21.56
N ALA A 98 -1.85 1.49 -20.40
CA ALA A 98 -3.24 1.94 -20.18
C ALA A 98 -3.60 3.15 -21.06
N ALA A 99 -2.63 4.01 -21.36
CA ALA A 99 -2.82 5.17 -22.23
C ALA A 99 -2.55 4.91 -23.71
N LYS A 100 -2.32 3.64 -24.10
CA LYS A 100 -1.88 3.27 -25.47
C LYS A 100 -0.58 4.00 -25.85
N GLY A 101 0.33 4.10 -24.89
CA GLY A 101 1.67 4.66 -25.07
C GLY A 101 2.50 3.87 -26.09
N ALA A 102 3.63 4.45 -26.50
CA ALA A 102 4.53 3.79 -27.43
C ALA A 102 5.31 2.66 -26.73
N GLU A 103 5.36 1.49 -27.38
CA GLU A 103 6.21 0.39 -26.95
C GLU A 103 7.69 0.71 -27.19
N SER A 104 8.54 0.27 -26.27
CA SER A 104 9.98 0.28 -26.41
C SER A 104 10.47 -0.99 -27.13
N SER A 105 11.78 -1.09 -27.34
CA SER A 105 12.38 -2.29 -27.91
C SER A 105 12.17 -3.49 -26.98
N ALA A 106 11.68 -4.59 -27.54
CA ALA A 106 11.44 -5.82 -26.79
C ALA A 106 12.71 -6.29 -26.04
N SER A 107 12.60 -6.47 -24.72
CA SER A 107 13.70 -6.96 -23.87
C SER A 107 13.84 -8.48 -23.89
N ARG A 108 12.77 -9.20 -24.26
CA ARG A 108 12.69 -10.66 -24.33
C ARG A 108 12.05 -11.09 -25.66
N PRO A 109 12.23 -12.36 -26.10
CA PRO A 109 11.56 -12.85 -27.30
C PRO A 109 10.03 -12.71 -27.19
N ASN A 110 9.42 -11.95 -28.11
CA ASN A 110 7.98 -11.66 -28.14
C ASN A 110 7.43 -11.03 -26.84
N SER A 111 8.23 -10.22 -26.16
CA SER A 111 7.70 -9.35 -25.11
C SER A 111 7.20 -8.02 -25.68
N HIS A 112 6.26 -7.45 -24.95
CA HIS A 112 5.83 -6.08 -25.07
C HIS A 112 6.45 -5.31 -23.92
N ASP A 113 7.12 -4.21 -24.23
CA ASP A 113 7.89 -3.43 -23.28
C ASP A 113 7.46 -1.97 -23.35
N TYR A 114 7.31 -1.35 -22.19
CA TYR A 114 7.02 0.05 -22.03
C TYR A 114 8.03 0.65 -21.06
N GLU A 115 8.49 1.85 -21.36
CA GLU A 115 9.43 2.58 -20.52
C GLU A 115 8.89 3.98 -20.23
N TYR A 116 9.04 4.43 -18.99
CA TYR A 116 8.79 5.81 -18.60
C TYR A 116 9.90 6.28 -17.65
N SER A 117 10.39 7.50 -17.84
CA SER A 117 11.46 8.07 -17.01
C SER A 117 11.16 9.52 -16.67
N GLU A 118 11.44 9.93 -15.43
CA GLU A 118 11.26 11.30 -14.96
C GLU A 118 12.34 11.60 -13.91
N GLY A 119 13.27 12.51 -14.21
CA GLY A 119 14.40 12.79 -13.32
C GLY A 119 15.33 11.57 -13.18
N ASN A 120 15.59 11.14 -11.95
CA ASN A 120 16.36 9.94 -11.62
C ASN A 120 15.50 8.67 -11.47
N LEU A 121 14.19 8.77 -11.68
CA LEU A 121 13.26 7.66 -11.60
C LEU A 121 13.06 7.03 -12.97
N LYS A 122 13.11 5.69 -13.00
CA LYS A 122 12.84 4.88 -14.19
C LYS A 122 11.77 3.84 -13.89
N TYR A 123 10.87 3.63 -14.83
CA TYR A 123 9.81 2.61 -14.81
C TYR A 123 9.91 1.75 -16.06
N ILE A 124 9.80 0.44 -15.89
CA ILE A 124 9.67 -0.51 -16.98
C ILE A 124 8.47 -1.42 -16.69
N ASP A 125 7.60 -1.59 -17.67
CA ASP A 125 6.55 -2.62 -17.70
C ASP A 125 6.83 -3.54 -18.87
N THR A 126 7.03 -4.82 -18.59
CA THR A 126 7.25 -5.83 -19.61
C THR A 126 6.34 -7.01 -19.37
N TYR A 127 5.62 -7.42 -20.42
CA TYR A 127 4.82 -8.65 -20.40
C TYR A 127 5.00 -9.49 -21.65
N ILE A 128 4.61 -10.76 -21.54
CA ILE A 128 4.51 -11.71 -22.64
C ILE A 128 3.09 -12.27 -22.73
N GLY A 129 2.70 -12.69 -23.93
CA GLY A 129 1.39 -13.29 -24.18
C GLY A 129 0.34 -12.28 -24.65
N GLY A 130 -0.91 -12.72 -24.65
CA GLY A 130 -2.06 -11.95 -25.15
C GLY A 130 -3.28 -12.24 -24.30
N GLU A 131 -4.10 -13.20 -24.71
CA GLU A 131 -5.26 -13.63 -23.91
C GLU A 131 -4.85 -14.27 -22.59
N CYS A 132 -3.77 -15.05 -22.56
CA CYS A 132 -3.07 -15.47 -21.35
C CYS A 132 -1.72 -14.77 -21.32
N PHE A 133 -1.41 -14.10 -20.22
CA PHE A 133 -0.24 -13.23 -20.14
C PHE A 133 0.39 -13.24 -18.75
N ALA A 134 1.66 -12.90 -18.69
CA ALA A 134 2.39 -12.64 -17.46
C ALA A 134 3.38 -11.50 -17.68
N GLY A 135 3.59 -10.69 -16.66
CA GLY A 135 4.48 -9.54 -16.75
C GLY A 135 5.02 -9.08 -15.41
N GLU A 136 5.93 -8.13 -15.49
CA GLU A 136 6.54 -7.46 -14.36
C GLU A 136 6.58 -5.96 -14.64
N GLU A 137 6.24 -5.19 -13.61
CA GLU A 137 6.51 -3.77 -13.56
C GLU A 137 7.59 -3.53 -12.51
N ALA A 138 8.56 -2.66 -12.79
CA ALA A 138 9.62 -2.34 -11.85
C ALA A 138 10.00 -0.86 -11.90
N VAL A 139 10.48 -0.35 -10.77
CA VAL A 139 10.94 1.03 -10.59
C VAL A 139 12.38 1.05 -10.08
N TRP A 140 13.16 1.99 -10.61
CA TRP A 140 14.52 2.29 -10.19
C TRP A 140 14.66 3.75 -9.79
N ILE A 141 15.53 4.00 -8.81
CA ILE A 141 16.05 5.32 -8.43
C ILE A 141 17.56 5.28 -8.69
N ASP A 142 18.08 6.16 -9.54
CA ASP A 142 19.51 6.21 -9.87
C ASP A 142 20.06 4.82 -10.28
N ASP A 143 19.29 4.11 -11.12
CA ASP A 143 19.56 2.75 -11.61
C ASP A 143 19.59 1.65 -10.52
N ILE A 144 19.18 1.95 -9.28
CA ILE A 144 19.00 0.97 -8.19
C ILE A 144 17.52 0.58 -8.12
N PRO A 145 17.17 -0.71 -8.24
CA PRO A 145 15.78 -1.14 -8.15
C PRO A 145 15.24 -0.86 -6.75
N CYS A 146 14.03 -0.31 -6.66
CA CYS A 146 13.40 0.04 -5.39
C CYS A 146 12.00 -0.58 -5.22
N TRP A 147 11.33 -0.97 -6.31
CA TRP A 147 10.00 -1.57 -6.25
C TRP A 147 9.73 -2.49 -7.45
N THR A 148 8.94 -3.55 -7.23
CA THR A 148 8.47 -4.45 -8.29
C THR A 148 7.02 -4.90 -8.09
N MET A 149 6.34 -5.24 -9.18
CA MET A 149 5.08 -5.95 -9.20
C MET A 149 5.08 -7.01 -10.30
N ASN A 150 4.86 -8.26 -9.91
CA ASN A 150 4.65 -9.36 -10.83
C ASN A 150 3.14 -9.62 -11.00
N TYR A 151 2.72 -9.95 -12.21
CA TYR A 151 1.32 -10.23 -12.51
C TYR A 151 1.14 -11.33 -13.55
N ILE A 152 0.02 -12.05 -13.45
CA ILE A 152 -0.39 -13.10 -14.37
C ILE A 152 -1.89 -13.09 -14.51
N GLY A 153 -2.39 -13.10 -15.75
CA GLY A 153 -3.81 -12.97 -16.02
C GLY A 153 -4.25 -13.73 -17.27
N ARG A 154 -5.57 -13.80 -17.41
CA ARG A 154 -6.21 -14.44 -18.55
C ARG A 154 -7.57 -13.85 -18.88
N VAL A 155 -7.86 -13.79 -20.18
CA VAL A 155 -9.18 -13.59 -20.74
C VAL A 155 -9.95 -14.91 -20.66
N LEU A 156 -11.17 -14.86 -20.14
CA LEU A 156 -12.03 -16.03 -19.94
C LEU A 156 -13.11 -16.15 -21.01
N SER A 157 -13.34 -15.08 -21.79
CA SER A 157 -14.44 -15.02 -22.74
C SER A 157 -14.26 -13.91 -23.79
N GLU A 158 -14.83 -14.09 -24.98
CA GLU A 158 -14.76 -13.14 -26.10
C GLU A 158 -15.43 -11.78 -25.81
N GLU A 159 -16.33 -11.72 -24.84
CA GLU A 159 -16.97 -10.49 -24.39
C GLU A 159 -16.03 -9.58 -23.59
N PHE A 160 -14.79 -10.02 -23.30
CA PHE A 160 -13.79 -9.16 -22.68
C PHE A 160 -13.44 -7.94 -23.56
N SER A 161 -13.39 -6.77 -22.93
CA SER A 161 -12.95 -5.53 -23.57
C SER A 161 -11.63 -5.05 -22.99
N GLY A 162 -10.57 -5.12 -23.80
CA GLY A 162 -9.27 -4.55 -23.44
C GLY A 162 -9.28 -3.04 -23.29
N ASP A 163 -10.20 -2.33 -23.96
CA ASP A 163 -10.37 -0.89 -23.77
C ASP A 163 -11.02 -0.57 -22.41
N PHE A 164 -12.01 -1.37 -21.97
CA PHE A 164 -12.59 -1.22 -20.63
C PHE A 164 -11.56 -1.47 -19.52
N LEU A 165 -10.68 -2.49 -19.69
CA LEU A 165 -9.57 -2.69 -18.76
C LEU A 165 -8.66 -1.46 -18.70
N LYS A 166 -8.26 -0.91 -19.85
CA LYS A 166 -7.43 0.30 -19.91
C LYS A 166 -8.09 1.51 -19.24
N GLU A 167 -9.40 1.72 -19.44
CA GLU A 167 -10.17 2.75 -18.73
C GLU A 167 -10.05 2.61 -17.21
N ALA A 168 -10.25 1.41 -16.67
CA ALA A 168 -10.14 1.15 -15.24
C ALA A 168 -8.71 1.40 -14.73
N LEU A 169 -7.69 0.96 -15.47
CA LEU A 169 -6.27 1.15 -15.11
C LEU A 169 -5.85 2.63 -15.11
N LEU A 170 -6.45 3.48 -15.95
CA LEU A 170 -6.19 4.93 -15.93
C LEU A 170 -6.68 5.59 -14.63
N LEU A 171 -7.65 4.97 -13.94
CA LEU A 171 -8.19 5.41 -12.66
C LEU A 171 -7.44 4.85 -11.45
N VAL A 172 -6.18 4.43 -11.62
CA VAL A 172 -5.30 3.99 -10.54
C VAL A 172 -5.32 4.96 -9.35
N PRO A 173 -5.64 4.49 -8.13
CA PRO A 173 -5.72 5.33 -6.93
C PRO A 173 -4.35 5.53 -6.26
N LYS A 174 -4.21 6.59 -5.45
CA LYS A 174 -2.97 6.88 -4.71
C LYS A 174 -2.71 5.85 -3.61
N GLU A 175 -3.77 5.40 -2.96
CA GLU A 175 -3.72 4.49 -1.81
C GLU A 175 -3.27 3.09 -2.21
N HIS A 176 -3.59 2.67 -3.44
CA HIS A 176 -3.23 1.38 -4.02
C HIS A 176 -2.76 1.55 -5.47
N PRO A 177 -1.53 2.05 -5.69
CA PRO A 177 -1.05 2.51 -7.01
C PRO A 177 -0.60 1.35 -7.92
N TYR A 178 -1.36 0.26 -7.96
CA TYR A 178 -0.95 -1.00 -8.59
C TYR A 178 -1.72 -1.25 -9.89
N ARG A 179 -3.05 -1.27 -9.81
CA ARG A 179 -3.98 -1.54 -10.92
C ARG A 179 -5.04 -0.44 -10.96
N GLY A 180 -6.31 -0.76 -11.21
CA GLY A 180 -7.42 0.20 -11.17
C GLY A 180 -7.97 0.43 -9.75
N PRO A 181 -9.07 1.19 -9.63
CA PRO A 181 -9.75 1.43 -8.35
C PRO A 181 -10.45 0.16 -7.85
N MET A 182 -10.81 0.10 -6.57
CA MET A 182 -11.45 -1.09 -5.99
C MET A 182 -12.72 -1.53 -6.74
N LEU A 183 -13.49 -0.57 -7.26
CA LEU A 183 -14.68 -0.80 -8.07
C LEU A 183 -14.75 0.26 -9.17
N TYR A 184 -15.00 -0.17 -10.41
CA TYR A 184 -15.35 0.71 -11.53
C TYR A 184 -16.42 0.06 -12.39
N LYS A 185 -17.36 0.86 -12.89
CA LYS A 185 -18.47 0.39 -13.73
C LYS A 185 -18.68 1.34 -14.90
N ASN A 186 -18.78 0.79 -16.10
CA ASN A 186 -19.15 1.52 -17.31
C ASN A 186 -20.03 0.62 -18.21
N GLY A 187 -21.28 1.02 -18.40
CA GLY A 187 -22.29 0.20 -19.09
C GLY A 187 -22.49 -1.16 -18.41
N GLU A 188 -22.39 -2.23 -19.21
CA GLU A 188 -22.56 -3.62 -18.77
C GLU A 188 -21.31 -4.23 -18.13
N TYR A 189 -20.19 -3.48 -18.11
CA TYR A 189 -18.94 -3.94 -17.55
C TYR A 189 -18.74 -3.48 -16.11
N THR A 190 -18.29 -4.40 -15.27
CA THR A 190 -17.91 -4.14 -13.87
C THR A 190 -16.50 -4.64 -13.64
N TYR A 191 -15.65 -3.79 -13.05
CA TYR A 191 -14.27 -4.05 -12.66
C TYR A 191 -14.17 -4.11 -11.15
N HIS A 192 -13.49 -5.12 -10.62
CA HIS A 192 -13.09 -5.17 -9.21
C HIS A 192 -11.58 -5.32 -9.09
N CYS A 193 -11.01 -4.60 -8.12
CA CYS A 193 -9.63 -4.80 -7.69
C CYS A 193 -9.59 -4.93 -6.17
N ILE A 194 -9.10 -6.06 -5.68
CA ILE A 194 -8.95 -6.34 -4.26
C ILE A 194 -7.46 -6.41 -3.99
N VAL A 195 -6.99 -5.65 -3.00
CA VAL A 195 -5.60 -5.62 -2.59
C VAL A 195 -5.51 -5.86 -1.09
N THR A 196 -4.50 -6.64 -0.68
CA THR A 196 -4.16 -6.87 0.72
C THR A 196 -2.67 -6.67 0.92
N GLY A 197 -2.32 -6.06 2.05
CA GLY A 197 -0.94 -5.67 2.36
C GLY A 197 -0.70 -4.17 2.13
N GLU A 198 0.55 -3.78 2.28
CA GLU A 198 1.03 -2.39 2.20
C GLU A 198 1.92 -2.21 0.97
N PHE A 199 2.27 -0.98 0.61
CA PHE A 199 3.11 -0.68 -0.55
C PHE A 199 4.42 -1.48 -0.62
N SER A 200 5.02 -1.74 0.54
CA SER A 200 6.26 -2.52 0.67
C SER A 200 6.08 -4.03 0.50
N TRP A 201 4.86 -4.55 0.67
CA TRP A 201 4.56 -5.99 0.52
C TRP A 201 3.04 -6.22 0.39
N TYR A 202 2.59 -6.54 -0.82
CA TYR A 202 1.17 -6.73 -1.11
C TYR A 202 0.91 -7.84 -2.13
N ASN A 203 -0.35 -8.28 -2.14
CA ASN A 203 -0.91 -9.13 -3.17
C ASN A 203 -2.32 -8.65 -3.52
N GLY A 204 -2.74 -8.89 -4.75
CA GLY A 204 -4.04 -8.47 -5.22
C GLY A 204 -4.60 -9.34 -6.32
N TYR A 205 -5.89 -9.12 -6.54
CA TYR A 205 -6.70 -9.82 -7.51
C TYR A 205 -7.60 -8.83 -8.24
N GLU A 206 -7.60 -8.93 -9.56
CA GLU A 206 -8.33 -8.10 -10.49
C GLU A 206 -9.28 -8.98 -11.30
N GLU A 207 -10.52 -8.55 -11.47
CA GLU A 207 -11.52 -9.26 -12.25
C GLU A 207 -12.44 -8.29 -13.00
N ILE A 208 -12.91 -8.74 -14.16
CA ILE A 208 -13.91 -8.00 -14.94
C ILE A 208 -15.09 -8.92 -15.24
N PHE A 209 -16.28 -8.36 -15.11
CA PHE A 209 -17.56 -8.98 -15.46
C PHE A 209 -18.23 -8.21 -16.60
N TYR A 210 -18.94 -8.93 -17.45
CA TYR A 210 -19.88 -8.41 -18.44
C TYR A 210 -21.23 -9.09 -18.21
N ASN A 211 -22.30 -8.33 -17.93
CA ASN A 211 -23.61 -8.89 -17.56
C ASN A 211 -23.51 -10.01 -16.49
N ASP A 212 -22.81 -9.75 -15.40
CA ASP A 212 -22.55 -10.68 -14.28
C ASP A 212 -21.75 -11.96 -14.62
N LYS A 213 -21.34 -12.15 -15.88
CA LYS A 213 -20.42 -13.22 -16.29
C LYS A 213 -18.99 -12.72 -16.17
N LYS A 214 -18.13 -13.47 -15.46
CA LYS A 214 -16.70 -13.17 -15.37
C LYS A 214 -16.03 -13.39 -16.72
N VAL A 215 -15.36 -12.36 -17.25
CA VAL A 215 -14.73 -12.39 -18.59
C VAL A 215 -13.21 -12.23 -18.54
N TYR A 216 -12.65 -11.82 -17.40
CA TYR A 216 -11.21 -11.66 -17.22
C TYR A 216 -10.82 -11.77 -15.74
N GLU A 217 -9.60 -12.26 -15.50
CA GLU A 217 -8.98 -12.25 -14.18
C GLU A 217 -7.47 -12.05 -14.26
N CYS A 218 -6.91 -11.42 -13.23
CA CYS A 218 -5.47 -11.23 -13.07
C CYS A 218 -5.09 -11.30 -11.59
N ARG A 219 -3.97 -11.96 -11.29
CA ARG A 219 -3.35 -11.98 -9.96
C ARG A 219 -2.07 -11.18 -10.03
N PHE A 220 -1.81 -10.38 -9.01
CA PHE A 220 -0.59 -9.60 -8.94
C PHE A 220 -0.07 -9.54 -7.51
N HIS A 221 1.23 -9.33 -7.36
CA HIS A 221 1.89 -9.18 -6.07
C HIS A 221 3.19 -8.40 -6.26
N GLY A 222 3.62 -7.72 -5.22
CA GLY A 222 4.76 -6.84 -5.33
C GLY A 222 5.14 -6.22 -4.00
N GLY A 223 6.09 -5.32 -4.08
CA GLY A 223 6.63 -4.66 -2.90
C GLY A 223 7.91 -3.90 -3.20
N GLU A 224 8.47 -3.35 -2.14
CA GLU A 224 9.81 -2.79 -2.14
C GLU A 224 10.83 -3.88 -2.42
N VAL A 225 11.86 -3.56 -3.20
CA VAL A 225 13.01 -4.43 -3.46
C VAL A 225 14.29 -3.65 -3.21
N GLY A 226 15.29 -4.30 -2.61
CA GLY A 226 16.55 -3.67 -2.19
C GLY A 226 17.37 -4.56 -1.28
#